data_AF-A0A2V8H9S3-F1
#
_entry.id   AF-A0A2V8H9S3-F1
#
_cell.length_a   1.000
_cell.length_b   1.000
_cell.length_c   1.000
_cell.angle_alpha   90.00
_cell.angle_beta   90.00
_cell.angle_gamma   90.00
#
_symmetry.space_group_name_H-M   'P 1'
#
loop_
_entity.id
_entity.type
_entity.pdbx_description
1 polymer ?
#
loop_
_entity_poly.entity_id
_entity_poly.type
_entity_poly.pdbx_seq_one_letter_code
_entity_poly.pdbx_strand_id
1 'polypeptide(L)'
;MTEPCKRERKRADHVRQAARFRKRHSFGRNREDPHRFHYVRLKPDTTVATVESAFRRTLYDLSVADPGRPARPARSETREVVELRAIREAHPELSDAVDMHIELLELHRRVLGRVPLPWFELNADVFEKHNASGEALLRFQDIKIETSDLRLLMRQIADVLRRHGALEDADYQRIQTIGRDMNLLEFAGRWYRSGARHHSVAAIGIAHHHVSAGTHEPTDEALDQVLALAMRPWLTRCAEVVQQRAELGLWAHAHCALCGSEPDFAVITPAAERHLICGRCALRWKFESLTCPYCRNNDRSRITSFATPDGQYRVYACDECHRYLKAYDARRATRPVMPVVDSVATLPLDAYAMQRGYS
;
A
#
# COMPACT_ATOMS: atom_id res chain seq x y z
N MET A 1 50.02 1.20 6.52
CA MET A 1 48.95 2.13 6.95
C MET A 1 47.85 2.09 5.90
N THR A 2 46.94 1.13 6.01
CA THR A 2 45.88 0.84 5.02
C THR A 2 44.68 0.28 5.77
N GLU A 3 43.72 1.12 6.16
CA GLU A 3 42.41 0.63 6.63
C GLU A 3 41.28 1.70 6.61
N PRO A 4 40.77 2.10 5.42
CA PRO A 4 39.39 2.61 5.32
C PRO A 4 38.43 1.56 4.71
N CYS A 5 38.93 0.67 3.86
CA CYS A 5 38.10 -0.22 3.02
C CYS A 5 37.36 -1.33 3.79
N LYS A 6 37.78 -1.66 5.02
CA LYS A 6 37.12 -2.72 5.83
C LYS A 6 35.87 -2.26 6.58
N ARG A 7 35.67 -0.95 6.80
CA ARG A 7 34.48 -0.43 7.51
C ARG A 7 33.26 -0.28 6.59
N GLU A 8 33.46 0.03 5.30
CA GLU A 8 32.36 0.14 4.33
C GLU A 8 31.78 -1.22 3.93
N ARG A 9 32.61 -2.27 3.82
CA ARG A 9 32.13 -3.64 3.56
C ARG A 9 31.26 -4.19 4.70
N LYS A 10 31.62 -3.92 5.96
CA LYS A 10 30.79 -4.32 7.13
C LYS A 10 29.44 -3.59 7.18
N ARG A 11 29.32 -2.40 6.60
CA ARG A 11 28.08 -1.61 6.54
C ARG A 11 27.11 -2.13 5.47
N ALA A 12 27.63 -2.59 4.34
CA ALA A 12 26.84 -3.23 3.28
C ALA A 12 26.40 -4.67 3.63
N ASP A 13 27.21 -5.40 4.40
CA ASP A 13 26.89 -6.77 4.80
C ASP A 13 25.77 -6.84 5.86
N HIS A 14 25.63 -5.83 6.74
CA HIS A 14 24.53 -5.79 7.72
C HIS A 14 23.16 -5.44 7.12
N VAL A 15 23.12 -4.63 6.04
CA VAL A 15 21.88 -4.39 5.27
C VAL A 15 21.41 -5.67 4.56
N ARG A 16 22.34 -6.53 4.15
CA ARG A 16 22.03 -7.84 3.53
C ARG A 16 21.71 -8.95 4.54
N GLN A 17 22.17 -8.84 5.79
CA GLN A 17 22.04 -9.90 6.79
C GLN A 17 20.67 -9.94 7.48
N ALA A 18 19.96 -8.82 7.55
CA ALA A 18 18.57 -8.80 8.02
C ALA A 18 17.63 -9.62 7.11
N ALA A 19 18.04 -9.89 5.85
CA ALA A 19 17.25 -10.59 4.85
C ALA A 19 17.56 -12.10 4.68
N ARG A 20 18.41 -12.73 5.52
CA ARG A 20 18.92 -14.10 5.25
C ARG A 20 18.91 -15.11 6.39
N PHE A 21 18.36 -14.79 7.55
CA PHE A 21 18.33 -15.74 8.68
C PHE A 21 17.06 -16.61 8.69
N ARG A 22 17.03 -17.65 7.85
CA ARG A 22 16.34 -18.95 8.11
C ARG A 22 16.54 -19.91 6.93
N LYS A 23 17.59 -20.73 7.01
CA LYS A 23 17.77 -21.94 6.19
C LYS A 23 18.29 -23.04 7.08
N ARG A 24 17.61 -24.20 7.13
CA ARG A 24 18.21 -25.53 7.23
C ARG A 24 17.18 -26.67 7.02
N HIS A 25 17.52 -27.52 6.05
CA HIS A 25 17.22 -28.96 5.83
C HIS A 25 15.75 -29.42 5.69
N SER A 26 15.33 -30.34 4.80
CA SER A 26 16.02 -31.43 4.06
C SER A 26 15.08 -32.16 3.06
N PHE A 27 15.65 -32.76 1.99
CA PHE A 27 15.34 -34.03 1.24
C PHE A 27 13.86 -34.41 0.92
N GLY A 28 13.41 -34.90 -0.25
CA GLY A 28 13.96 -35.39 -1.52
C GLY A 28 13.14 -36.60 -2.05
N ARG A 29 12.74 -36.64 -3.34
CA ARG A 29 12.63 -37.83 -4.27
C ARG A 29 11.54 -37.74 -5.37
N ASN A 30 12.04 -37.75 -6.61
CA ASN A 30 11.66 -38.40 -7.89
C ASN A 30 10.33 -39.17 -8.15
N ARG A 31 9.91 -39.03 -9.44
CA ARG A 31 9.23 -39.97 -10.39
C ARG A 31 7.73 -40.23 -10.14
N GLU A 32 6.85 -40.45 -11.12
CA GLU A 32 6.86 -40.65 -12.58
C GLU A 32 5.41 -40.46 -13.08
N ASP A 33 5.23 -40.16 -14.36
CA ASP A 33 3.94 -39.97 -15.05
C ASP A 33 3.57 -41.26 -15.83
N PRO A 34 2.31 -41.71 -15.83
CA PRO A 34 1.69 -42.00 -17.12
C PRO A 34 0.15 -41.78 -17.15
N HIS A 35 -0.40 -41.35 -18.30
CA HIS A 35 -1.24 -42.20 -19.16
C HIS A 35 -1.91 -41.40 -20.30
N ARG A 36 -1.84 -42.00 -21.48
CA ARG A 36 -2.28 -41.52 -22.80
C ARG A 36 -3.50 -42.34 -23.23
N PHE A 37 -4.55 -41.72 -23.76
CA PHE A 37 -5.64 -42.44 -24.45
C PHE A 37 -6.04 -41.77 -25.78
N HIS A 38 -6.18 -42.63 -26.79
CA HIS A 38 -6.56 -42.37 -28.18
C HIS A 38 -8.08 -42.36 -28.35
N TYR A 39 -8.60 -41.55 -29.30
CA TYR A 39 -9.83 -41.91 -30.01
C TYR A 39 -9.78 -41.57 -31.50
N VAL A 40 -10.52 -42.42 -32.23
CA VAL A 40 -10.51 -42.75 -33.66
C VAL A 40 -11.30 -41.74 -34.49
N ARG A 41 -10.87 -41.56 -35.75
CA ARG A 41 -11.43 -40.65 -36.75
C ARG A 41 -12.41 -41.41 -37.66
N LEU A 42 -13.63 -40.93 -37.81
CA LEU A 42 -14.57 -41.37 -38.86
C LEU A 42 -14.93 -40.18 -39.75
N LYS A 43 -14.81 -40.36 -41.07
CA LYS A 43 -15.32 -39.44 -42.10
C LYS A 43 -16.68 -39.94 -42.59
N PRO A 44 -17.54 -39.03 -43.07
CA PRO A 44 -18.27 -39.32 -44.30
C PRO A 44 -18.20 -38.20 -45.33
N ASP A 45 -18.60 -38.58 -46.54
CA ASP A 45 -18.33 -37.97 -47.84
C ASP A 45 -19.15 -36.72 -48.21
N THR A 46 -18.55 -35.98 -49.12
CA THR A 46 -19.03 -34.87 -49.97
C THR A 46 -20.34 -35.16 -50.70
N THR A 47 -21.26 -34.19 -50.74
CA THR A 47 -21.61 -33.38 -51.94
C THR A 47 -22.81 -32.47 -51.66
N VAL A 48 -22.88 -31.35 -52.40
CA VAL A 48 -23.96 -30.33 -52.47
C VAL A 48 -23.90 -29.21 -51.42
N ALA A 49 -23.21 -28.11 -51.76
CA ALA A 49 -23.57 -26.71 -51.46
C ALA A 49 -22.40 -25.73 -51.71
N THR A 50 -21.72 -25.84 -52.85
CA THR A 50 -20.97 -24.73 -53.48
C THR A 50 -21.97 -24.12 -54.45
N VAL A 51 -22.65 -23.00 -54.13
CA VAL A 51 -22.36 -21.67 -54.72
C VAL A 51 -22.76 -20.51 -53.75
N GLU A 52 -23.44 -20.76 -52.63
CA GLU A 52 -24.05 -19.67 -51.84
C GLU A 52 -23.20 -19.10 -50.69
N SER A 53 -22.08 -19.74 -50.33
CA SER A 53 -21.24 -19.32 -49.19
C SER A 53 -20.09 -18.37 -49.55
N ALA A 54 -19.83 -18.15 -50.84
CA ALA A 54 -18.72 -17.32 -51.31
C ALA A 54 -19.06 -15.83 -51.43
N PHE A 55 -20.35 -15.44 -51.38
CA PHE A 55 -20.78 -14.05 -51.53
C PHE A 55 -21.11 -13.33 -50.21
N ARG A 56 -21.23 -14.07 -49.09
CA ARG A 56 -21.56 -13.51 -47.77
C ARG A 56 -20.37 -13.32 -46.82
N ARG A 57 -19.17 -13.81 -47.18
CA ARG A 57 -17.96 -13.67 -46.35
C ARG A 57 -17.04 -12.49 -46.73
N THR A 58 -17.36 -11.77 -47.80
CA THR A 58 -16.46 -10.75 -48.38
C THR A 58 -16.86 -9.30 -48.05
N LEU A 59 -17.87 -9.10 -47.20
CA LEU A 59 -18.39 -7.75 -46.88
C LEU A 59 -18.28 -7.33 -45.40
N TYR A 60 -17.66 -8.14 -44.53
CA TYR A 60 -17.49 -7.79 -43.11
C TYR A 60 -16.07 -7.88 -42.56
N ASP A 61 -15.09 -8.36 -43.32
CA ASP A 61 -13.66 -8.36 -42.93
C ASP A 61 -12.83 -7.40 -43.79
N LEU A 62 -13.29 -6.15 -43.92
CA LEU A 62 -12.39 -5.08 -44.33
C LEU A 62 -11.54 -4.70 -43.12
N SER A 63 -10.29 -5.17 -43.13
CA SER A 63 -9.21 -4.66 -42.30
C SER A 63 -9.12 -3.14 -42.46
N VAL A 64 -9.71 -2.39 -41.52
CA VAL A 64 -9.47 -0.96 -41.38
C VAL A 64 -8.11 -0.79 -40.73
N ALA A 65 -7.06 -1.02 -41.51
CA ALA A 65 -5.74 -0.50 -41.19
C ALA A 65 -5.75 0.99 -41.55
N ASP A 66 -6.18 1.83 -40.61
CA ASP A 66 -6.07 3.29 -40.71
C ASP A 66 -4.58 3.67 -40.63
N PRO A 67 -3.92 4.06 -41.74
CA PRO A 67 -2.50 4.36 -41.76
C PRO A 67 -2.18 5.73 -41.16
N GLY A 68 -3.18 6.44 -40.62
CA GLY A 68 -3.07 7.81 -40.13
C GLY A 68 -3.37 8.01 -38.65
N ARG A 69 -3.68 6.95 -37.87
CA ARG A 69 -3.92 7.13 -36.43
C ARG A 69 -2.62 7.61 -35.78
N PRO A 70 -2.53 8.87 -35.32
CA PRO A 70 -1.32 9.35 -34.67
C PRO A 70 -1.01 8.41 -33.50
N ALA A 71 0.25 7.99 -33.38
CA ALA A 71 0.69 7.19 -32.25
C ALA A 71 0.18 7.88 -30.99
N ARG A 72 -0.67 7.17 -30.23
CA ARG A 72 -1.21 7.71 -28.98
C ARG A 72 0.00 8.21 -28.19
N PRO A 73 0.07 9.51 -27.83
CA PRO A 73 1.24 10.04 -27.16
C PRO A 73 1.55 9.15 -25.96
N ALA A 74 2.84 8.82 -25.78
CA ALA A 74 3.28 8.05 -24.63
C ALA A 74 2.63 8.67 -23.40
N ARG A 75 1.84 7.87 -22.66
CA ARG A 75 1.08 8.35 -21.51
C ARG A 75 2.10 9.04 -20.60
N SER A 76 1.98 10.37 -20.44
CA SER A 76 2.95 11.16 -19.67
C SER A 76 3.19 10.48 -18.33
N GLU A 77 4.45 10.20 -18.01
CA GLU A 77 4.82 9.61 -16.73
C GLU A 77 4.26 10.46 -15.59
N THR A 78 3.86 9.79 -14.52
CA THR A 78 3.29 10.51 -13.37
C THR A 78 4.40 11.20 -12.62
N ARG A 79 4.05 12.27 -11.91
CA ARG A 79 5.03 12.98 -11.09
C ARG A 79 5.66 12.05 -10.05
N GLU A 80 4.89 11.13 -9.45
CA GLU A 80 5.43 10.15 -8.50
C GLU A 80 6.46 9.22 -9.14
N VAL A 81 6.24 8.74 -10.38
CA VAL A 81 7.23 7.89 -11.08
C VAL A 81 8.51 8.67 -11.37
N VAL A 82 8.39 9.92 -11.81
CA VAL A 82 9.54 10.80 -12.07
C VAL A 82 10.37 11.00 -10.79
N GLU A 83 9.71 11.31 -9.67
CA GLU A 83 10.38 11.54 -8.38
C GLU A 83 11.00 10.26 -7.82
N LEU A 84 10.33 9.10 -7.97
CA LEU A 84 10.88 7.79 -7.59
C LEU A 84 12.16 7.47 -8.39
N ARG A 85 12.17 7.74 -9.69
CA ARG A 85 13.37 7.55 -10.53
C ARG A 85 14.50 8.49 -10.12
N ALA A 86 14.19 9.74 -9.77
CA ALA A 86 15.18 10.68 -9.23
C ALA A 86 15.79 10.17 -7.91
N ILE A 87 14.99 9.56 -7.03
CA ILE A 87 15.50 8.91 -5.81
C ILE A 87 16.46 7.77 -6.17
N ARG A 88 16.11 6.93 -7.14
CA ARG A 88 17.00 5.84 -7.60
C ARG A 88 18.33 6.33 -8.15
N GLU A 89 18.32 7.44 -8.88
CA GLU A 89 19.55 8.07 -9.42
C GLU A 89 20.43 8.64 -8.30
N ALA A 90 19.82 9.31 -7.31
CA ALA A 90 20.54 9.89 -6.17
C ALA A 90 21.00 8.84 -5.15
N HIS A 91 20.24 7.75 -4.98
CA HIS A 91 20.43 6.70 -3.99
C HIS A 91 20.32 5.31 -4.63
N PRO A 92 21.37 4.83 -5.32
CA PRO A 92 21.34 3.53 -5.99
C PRO A 92 21.05 2.34 -5.06
N GLU A 93 21.37 2.46 -3.77
CA GLU A 93 21.05 1.48 -2.73
C GLU A 93 19.53 1.27 -2.53
N LEU A 94 18.69 2.23 -2.95
CA LEU A 94 17.23 2.16 -2.86
C LEU A 94 16.58 1.66 -4.16
N SER A 95 17.36 1.26 -5.17
CA SER A 95 16.84 0.91 -6.51
C SER A 95 15.74 -0.16 -6.47
N ASP A 96 15.96 -1.25 -5.73
CA ASP A 96 14.98 -2.35 -5.65
C ASP A 96 13.66 -1.91 -5.01
N ALA A 97 13.73 -1.08 -3.96
CA ALA A 97 12.55 -0.50 -3.32
C ALA A 97 11.82 0.47 -4.26
N VAL A 98 12.56 1.29 -5.02
CA VAL A 98 11.99 2.20 -6.03
C VAL A 98 11.26 1.41 -7.11
N ASP A 99 11.91 0.39 -7.68
CA ASP A 99 11.35 -0.40 -8.77
C ASP A 99 10.05 -1.12 -8.31
N MET A 100 10.07 -1.71 -7.11
CA MET A 100 8.88 -2.29 -6.48
C MET A 100 7.73 -1.28 -6.35
N HIS A 101 8.00 -0.07 -5.86
CA HIS A 101 6.96 0.94 -5.66
C HIS A 101 6.41 1.50 -6.97
N ILE A 102 7.23 1.60 -8.02
CA ILE A 102 6.77 1.95 -9.38
C ILE A 102 5.78 0.90 -9.87
N GLU A 103 6.10 -0.39 -9.74
CA GLU A 103 5.21 -1.48 -10.17
C GLU A 103 3.88 -1.49 -9.38
N LEU A 104 3.93 -1.30 -8.06
CA LEU A 104 2.73 -1.18 -7.22
C LEU A 104 1.88 0.03 -7.63
N LEU A 105 2.49 1.18 -7.88
CA LEU A 105 1.79 2.39 -8.31
C LEU A 105 1.07 2.18 -9.65
N GLU A 106 1.71 1.50 -10.61
CA GLU A 106 1.10 1.16 -11.90
C GLU A 106 -0.07 0.17 -11.77
N LEU A 107 0.01 -0.79 -10.85
CA LEU A 107 -1.10 -1.68 -10.51
C LEU A 107 -2.29 -0.89 -9.93
N HIS A 108 -2.04 -0.05 -8.94
CA HIS A 108 -3.08 0.79 -8.34
C HIS A 108 -3.75 1.69 -9.37
N ARG A 109 -2.97 2.37 -10.23
CA ARG A 109 -3.51 3.26 -11.27
C ARG A 109 -4.39 2.55 -12.30
N ARG A 110 -4.10 1.28 -12.61
CA ARG A 110 -4.92 0.48 -13.55
C ARG A 110 -6.32 0.22 -13.01
N VAL A 111 -6.43 -0.05 -11.71
CA VAL A 111 -7.71 -0.29 -11.05
C VAL A 111 -8.40 1.00 -10.65
N LEU A 112 -7.67 2.00 -10.16
CA LEU A 112 -8.22 3.29 -9.71
C LEU A 112 -9.09 3.98 -10.77
N GLY A 113 -8.74 3.85 -12.06
CA GLY A 113 -9.54 4.39 -13.16
C GLY A 113 -10.90 3.73 -13.37
N ARG A 114 -11.16 2.58 -12.73
CA ARG A 114 -12.41 1.82 -12.76
C ARG A 114 -13.20 1.91 -11.45
N VAL A 115 -12.55 2.39 -10.38
CA VAL A 115 -13.19 2.50 -9.06
C VAL A 115 -14.27 3.58 -9.14
N PRO A 116 -15.54 3.25 -8.84
CA PRO A 116 -16.62 4.23 -8.87
C PRO A 116 -16.44 5.26 -7.75
N LEU A 117 -17.05 6.43 -7.95
CA LEU A 117 -17.16 7.39 -6.86
C LEU A 117 -17.93 6.74 -5.69
N PRO A 118 -17.39 6.83 -4.47
CA PRO A 118 -18.05 6.22 -3.32
C PRO A 118 -19.30 7.02 -2.96
N TRP A 119 -20.34 6.31 -2.53
CA TRP A 119 -21.61 6.89 -2.15
C TRP A 119 -21.85 6.59 -0.66
N PHE A 120 -21.60 7.58 0.19
CA PHE A 120 -21.94 7.57 1.61
C PHE A 120 -22.33 8.98 2.05
N GLU A 121 -23.22 9.07 3.05
CA GLU A 121 -23.76 10.34 3.51
C GLU A 121 -22.71 11.19 4.22
N LEU A 122 -22.53 12.43 3.75
CA LEU A 122 -21.60 13.41 4.29
C LEU A 122 -22.35 14.73 4.53
N ASN A 123 -23.12 14.77 5.60
CA ASN A 123 -23.80 15.98 6.08
C ASN A 123 -23.24 16.42 7.44
N ALA A 124 -23.58 17.62 7.87
CA ALA A 124 -23.05 18.21 9.10
C ALA A 124 -23.35 17.33 10.33
N ASP A 125 -24.58 16.81 10.43
CA ASP A 125 -25.02 15.96 11.55
C ASP A 125 -24.20 14.66 11.67
N VAL A 126 -23.84 14.05 10.53
CA VAL A 126 -22.98 12.86 10.49
C VAL A 126 -21.58 13.21 10.98
N PHE A 127 -21.01 14.33 10.53
CA PHE A 127 -19.70 14.78 10.99
C PHE A 127 -19.68 15.13 12.48
N GLU A 128 -20.74 15.77 12.99
CA GLU A 128 -20.86 16.11 14.41
C GLU A 128 -20.88 14.85 15.28
N LYS A 129 -21.75 13.88 14.95
CA LYS A 129 -21.83 12.59 15.66
C LYS A 129 -20.50 11.85 15.61
N HIS A 130 -19.88 11.80 14.43
CA HIS A 130 -18.61 11.13 14.22
C HIS A 130 -17.49 11.78 15.04
N ASN A 131 -17.38 13.11 15.02
CA ASN A 131 -16.36 13.82 15.80
C ASN A 131 -16.53 13.59 17.31
N ALA A 132 -17.79 13.59 17.78
CA ALA A 132 -18.13 13.32 19.17
C ALA A 132 -17.84 11.87 19.59
N SER A 133 -18.17 10.88 18.75
CA SER A 133 -17.97 9.46 19.08
C SER A 133 -16.53 8.98 18.89
N GLY A 134 -15.77 9.63 18.00
CA GLY A 134 -14.43 9.17 17.61
C GLY A 134 -14.43 7.88 16.77
N GLU A 135 -15.60 7.39 16.34
CA GLU A 135 -15.71 6.23 15.45
C GLU A 135 -15.19 6.56 14.04
N ALA A 136 -15.09 5.61 13.11
CA ALA A 136 -14.67 5.88 11.72
C ALA A 136 -15.89 6.21 10.83
N LEU A 137 -15.76 7.17 9.89
CA LEU A 137 -16.86 7.53 8.96
C LEU A 137 -17.23 6.39 8.01
N LEU A 138 -16.23 5.70 7.47
CA LEU A 138 -16.42 4.73 6.40
C LEU A 138 -16.62 3.33 6.99
N ARG A 139 -17.79 2.74 6.72
CA ARG A 139 -18.03 1.33 7.02
C ARG A 139 -17.68 0.49 5.80
N PHE A 140 -17.24 -0.74 6.02
CA PHE A 140 -16.84 -1.64 4.93
C PHE A 140 -17.95 -1.85 3.89
N GLN A 141 -19.20 -1.96 4.33
CA GLN A 141 -20.38 -2.15 3.47
C GLN A 141 -20.68 -0.97 2.54
N ASP A 142 -20.17 0.22 2.86
CA ASP A 142 -20.36 1.42 2.03
C ASP A 142 -19.31 1.50 0.90
N ILE A 143 -18.30 0.62 0.92
CA ILE A 143 -17.26 0.55 -0.10
C ILE A 143 -17.75 -0.29 -1.28
N LYS A 144 -17.82 0.31 -2.47
CA LYS A 144 -18.18 -0.38 -3.71
C LYS A 144 -16.97 -1.13 -4.28
N ILE A 145 -16.76 -2.36 -3.81
CA ILE A 145 -15.64 -3.20 -4.20
C ILE A 145 -16.08 -4.22 -5.25
N GLU A 146 -15.45 -4.16 -6.42
CA GLU A 146 -15.57 -5.21 -7.43
C GLU A 146 -14.64 -6.38 -7.06
N THR A 147 -15.22 -7.53 -6.70
CA THR A 147 -14.46 -8.71 -6.24
C THR A 147 -13.39 -9.16 -7.24
N SER A 148 -13.68 -9.03 -8.54
CA SER A 148 -12.74 -9.38 -9.61
C SER A 148 -11.50 -8.49 -9.61
N ASP A 149 -11.65 -7.19 -9.38
CA ASP A 149 -10.53 -6.25 -9.30
C ASP A 149 -9.76 -6.43 -7.99
N LEU A 150 -10.43 -6.70 -6.86
CA LEU A 150 -9.76 -6.99 -5.58
C LEU A 150 -8.91 -8.26 -5.70
N ARG A 151 -9.47 -9.33 -6.27
CA ARG A 151 -8.76 -10.57 -6.55
C ARG A 151 -7.55 -10.36 -7.46
N LEU A 152 -7.70 -9.53 -8.50
CA LEU A 152 -6.61 -9.18 -9.40
C LEU A 152 -5.47 -8.48 -8.64
N LEU A 153 -5.80 -7.46 -7.83
CA LEU A 153 -4.81 -6.72 -7.04
C LEU A 153 -4.11 -7.60 -6.02
N MET A 154 -4.85 -8.40 -5.25
CA MET A 154 -4.28 -9.35 -4.29
C MET A 154 -3.20 -10.22 -4.94
N ARG A 155 -3.52 -10.83 -6.09
CA ARG A 155 -2.59 -11.67 -6.84
C ARG A 155 -1.37 -10.89 -7.33
N GLN A 156 -1.60 -9.78 -8.03
CA GLN A 156 -0.51 -9.03 -8.67
C GLN A 156 0.41 -8.34 -7.66
N ILE A 157 -0.14 -7.87 -6.54
CA ILE A 157 0.64 -7.29 -5.44
C ILE A 157 1.49 -8.39 -4.80
N ALA A 158 0.93 -9.56 -4.50
CA ALA A 158 1.71 -10.69 -3.99
C ALA A 158 2.83 -11.10 -4.97
N ASP A 159 2.56 -11.09 -6.28
CA ASP A 159 3.57 -11.35 -7.32
C ASP A 159 4.71 -10.31 -7.30
N VAL A 160 4.38 -9.01 -7.16
CA VAL A 160 5.36 -7.93 -7.06
C VAL A 160 6.19 -8.08 -5.78
N LEU A 161 5.55 -8.19 -4.62
CA LEU A 161 6.26 -8.30 -3.34
C LEU A 161 7.20 -9.51 -3.32
N ARG A 162 6.76 -10.67 -3.83
CA ARG A 162 7.61 -11.85 -3.91
C ARG A 162 8.83 -11.64 -4.81
N ARG A 163 8.66 -11.02 -5.99
CA ARG A 163 9.78 -10.78 -6.93
C ARG A 163 10.87 -9.89 -6.32
N HIS A 164 10.47 -8.92 -5.51
CA HIS A 164 11.38 -8.02 -4.80
C HIS A 164 11.79 -8.54 -3.41
N GLY A 165 11.48 -9.81 -3.08
CA GLY A 165 11.90 -10.43 -1.82
C GLY A 165 11.19 -9.87 -0.57
N ALA A 166 10.13 -9.09 -0.74
CA ALA A 166 9.30 -8.55 0.34
C ALA A 166 8.18 -9.52 0.79
N LEU A 167 8.10 -10.72 0.20
CA LEU A 167 7.13 -11.74 0.56
C LEU A 167 7.74 -13.13 0.40
N GLU A 168 7.64 -13.98 1.43
CA GLU A 168 8.13 -15.36 1.39
C GLU A 168 7.24 -16.27 0.53
N ASP A 169 7.81 -17.36 0.00
CA ASP A 169 7.07 -18.28 -0.87
C ASP A 169 5.85 -18.93 -0.18
N ALA A 170 5.96 -19.24 1.11
CA ALA A 170 4.87 -19.84 1.87
C ALA A 170 3.68 -18.88 2.01
N ASP A 171 3.94 -17.63 2.39
CA ASP A 171 2.93 -16.58 2.48
C ASP A 171 2.32 -16.27 1.13
N TYR A 172 3.16 -16.20 0.09
CA TYR A 172 2.70 -16.04 -1.28
C TYR A 172 1.67 -17.12 -1.69
N GLN A 173 1.96 -18.41 -1.46
CA GLN A 173 1.01 -19.47 -1.81
C GLN A 173 -0.31 -19.39 -1.00
N ARG A 174 -0.21 -19.03 0.28
CA ARG A 174 -1.39 -18.81 1.15
C ARG A 174 -2.24 -17.65 0.63
N ILE A 175 -1.64 -16.50 0.36
CA ILE A 175 -2.30 -15.30 -0.16
C ILE A 175 -2.96 -15.58 -1.52
N GLN A 176 -2.29 -16.34 -2.40
CA GLN A 176 -2.85 -16.76 -3.68
C GLN A 176 -4.07 -17.68 -3.51
N THR A 177 -4.07 -18.55 -2.49
CA THR A 177 -5.22 -19.40 -2.15
C THR A 177 -6.39 -18.55 -1.67
N ILE A 178 -6.15 -17.64 -0.71
CA ILE A 178 -7.17 -16.72 -0.19
C ILE A 178 -7.72 -15.81 -1.29
N GLY A 179 -6.87 -15.29 -2.16
CA GLY A 179 -7.28 -14.45 -3.30
C GLY A 179 -8.23 -15.17 -4.26
N ARG A 180 -8.12 -16.50 -4.41
CA ARG A 180 -9.02 -17.31 -5.25
C ARG A 180 -10.31 -17.73 -4.54
N ASP A 181 -10.36 -17.62 -3.23
CA ASP A 181 -11.53 -17.97 -2.43
C ASP A 181 -12.76 -17.14 -2.86
N MET A 182 -13.94 -17.75 -2.79
CA MET A 182 -15.22 -17.08 -3.04
C MET A 182 -15.58 -16.10 -1.92
N ASN A 183 -15.04 -16.31 -0.71
CA ASN A 183 -15.27 -15.50 0.48
C ASN A 183 -14.25 -14.36 0.65
N LEU A 184 -13.47 -14.02 -0.39
CA LEU A 184 -12.44 -12.97 -0.34
C LEU A 184 -12.95 -11.64 0.25
N LEU A 185 -14.17 -11.22 -0.11
CA LEU A 185 -14.76 -10.00 0.44
C LEU A 185 -15.01 -10.08 1.95
N GLU A 186 -15.35 -11.26 2.47
CA GLU A 186 -15.54 -11.46 3.90
C GLU A 186 -14.20 -11.34 4.63
N PHE A 187 -13.13 -11.93 4.09
CA PHE A 187 -11.77 -11.78 4.59
C PHE A 187 -11.35 -10.30 4.61
N ALA A 188 -11.53 -9.58 3.50
CA ALA A 188 -11.23 -8.15 3.41
C ALA A 188 -12.07 -7.33 4.41
N GLY A 189 -13.33 -7.70 4.63
CA GLY A 189 -14.20 -7.05 5.61
C GLY A 189 -13.74 -7.27 7.04
N ARG A 190 -13.29 -8.49 7.40
CA ARG A 190 -12.73 -8.78 8.71
C ARG A 190 -11.45 -7.98 8.95
N TRP A 191 -10.54 -7.97 7.98
CA TRP A 191 -9.32 -7.15 8.01
C TRP A 191 -9.62 -5.65 8.15
N TYR A 192 -10.58 -5.12 7.38
CA TYR A 192 -10.94 -3.71 7.45
C TYR A 192 -11.39 -3.32 8.86
N ARG A 193 -12.22 -4.17 9.47
CA ARG A 193 -12.75 -3.96 10.82
C ARG A 193 -11.73 -4.19 11.92
N SER A 194 -10.81 -5.15 11.80
CA SER A 194 -9.75 -5.36 12.81
C SER A 194 -8.87 -4.11 12.92
N GLY A 195 -8.45 -3.57 11.79
CA GLY A 195 -7.62 -2.37 11.77
C GLY A 195 -8.32 -1.10 12.26
N ALA A 196 -9.66 -1.04 12.31
CA ALA A 196 -10.41 0.09 12.86
C ALA A 196 -10.61 -0.01 14.39
N ARG A 197 -10.51 -1.22 14.95
CA ARG A 197 -10.78 -1.52 16.37
C ARG A 197 -9.63 -1.22 17.32
N HIS A 198 -8.41 -1.00 16.83
CA HIS A 198 -7.27 -0.64 17.69
C HIS A 198 -7.45 0.70 18.42
N HIS A 199 -8.42 1.54 18.01
CA HIS A 199 -8.62 2.88 18.60
C HIS A 199 -10.02 3.19 19.11
N SER A 200 -11.04 2.38 18.80
CA SER A 200 -12.35 2.53 19.45
C SER A 200 -12.27 2.32 20.97
N VAL A 201 -11.25 1.59 21.46
CA VAL A 201 -10.97 1.40 22.89
C VAL A 201 -10.23 2.60 23.50
N ALA A 202 -9.46 3.36 22.71
CA ALA A 202 -8.72 4.53 23.18
C ALA A 202 -9.60 5.79 23.37
N ALA A 203 -10.77 5.83 22.72
CA ALA A 203 -11.73 6.93 22.86
C ALA A 203 -12.54 6.89 24.17
N ILE A 204 -12.56 5.76 24.90
CA ILE A 204 -13.42 5.55 26.10
C ILE A 204 -12.70 5.95 27.41
N GLY A 205 -11.50 6.52 27.35
CA GLY A 205 -10.81 7.02 28.56
C GLY A 205 -10.41 5.92 29.55
N ILE A 206 -10.43 4.66 29.14
CA ILE A 206 -9.83 3.57 29.91
C ILE A 206 -8.33 3.68 29.73
N ALA A 207 -7.61 3.82 30.85
CA ALA A 207 -6.16 3.88 30.91
C ALA A 207 -5.52 2.89 29.94
N HIS A 208 -4.53 3.36 29.18
CA HIS A 208 -3.72 2.57 28.27
C HIS A 208 -3.05 1.41 29.03
N HIS A 209 -3.77 0.31 29.23
CA HIS A 209 -3.12 -0.97 29.32
C HIS A 209 -2.53 -1.22 27.95
N HIS A 210 -1.24 -1.57 27.94
CA HIS A 210 -0.60 -2.19 26.80
C HIS A 210 -1.49 -3.33 26.32
N VAL A 211 -2.36 -3.06 25.34
CA VAL A 211 -2.71 -4.07 24.38
C VAL A 211 -1.42 -4.21 23.60
N SER A 212 -0.52 -5.05 24.16
CA SER A 212 0.58 -5.64 23.43
C SER A 212 0.08 -5.89 22.02
N ALA A 213 0.91 -5.56 21.03
CA ALA A 213 0.81 -6.18 19.72
C ALA A 213 0.39 -7.63 19.98
N GLY A 214 -0.90 -7.93 19.73
CA GLY A 214 -1.38 -9.30 19.86
C GLY A 214 -0.42 -10.12 19.04
N THR A 215 -0.01 -11.28 19.54
CA THR A 215 0.83 -12.24 18.83
C THR A 215 0.20 -12.54 17.47
N HIS A 216 0.40 -11.64 16.50
CA HIS A 216 0.06 -11.85 15.12
C HIS A 216 1.12 -12.82 14.67
N GLU A 217 0.68 -13.97 14.20
CA GLU A 217 1.59 -14.88 13.53
C GLU A 217 2.18 -14.10 12.34
N PRO A 218 3.49 -14.23 12.03
CA PRO A 218 4.12 -13.52 10.92
C PRO A 218 3.38 -13.67 9.59
N THR A 219 2.67 -14.78 9.41
CA THR A 219 1.81 -15.08 8.25
C THR A 219 0.61 -14.15 8.11
N ASP A 220 0.12 -13.58 9.20
CA ASP A 220 -1.01 -12.64 9.18
C ASP A 220 -0.53 -11.23 8.84
N GLU A 221 0.69 -10.83 9.23
CA GLU A 221 1.29 -9.53 8.84
C GLU A 221 1.47 -9.41 7.32
N ALA A 222 1.95 -10.48 6.67
CA ALA A 222 2.11 -10.53 5.22
C ALA A 222 0.76 -10.41 4.49
N LEU A 223 -0.27 -11.09 4.99
CA LEU A 223 -1.62 -11.00 4.45
C LEU A 223 -2.20 -9.58 4.65
N ASP A 224 -2.01 -9.00 5.83
CA ASP A 224 -2.46 -7.65 6.17
C ASP A 224 -1.81 -6.60 5.28
N GLN A 225 -0.51 -6.74 4.98
CA GLN A 225 0.20 -5.87 4.04
C GLN A 225 -0.38 -5.96 2.63
N VAL A 226 -0.62 -7.17 2.13
CA VAL A 226 -1.20 -7.35 0.79
C VAL A 226 -2.62 -6.82 0.74
N LEU A 227 -3.44 -7.05 1.77
CA LEU A 227 -4.79 -6.49 1.86
C LEU A 227 -4.78 -4.96 1.94
N ALA A 228 -3.86 -4.37 2.72
CA ALA A 228 -3.68 -2.93 2.81
C ALA A 228 -3.38 -2.30 1.45
N LEU A 229 -2.44 -2.90 0.70
CA LEU A 229 -2.09 -2.44 -0.64
C LEU A 229 -3.23 -2.71 -1.63
N ALA A 230 -3.88 -3.87 -1.58
CA ALA A 230 -4.95 -4.22 -2.51
C ALA A 230 -6.19 -3.34 -2.33
N MET A 231 -6.55 -3.01 -1.10
CA MET A 231 -7.72 -2.19 -0.78
C MET A 231 -7.51 -0.69 -1.05
N ARG A 232 -6.26 -0.25 -1.17
CA ARG A 232 -5.89 1.17 -1.27
C ARG A 232 -6.66 1.94 -2.35
N PRO A 233 -6.89 1.45 -3.59
CA PRO A 233 -7.60 2.21 -4.61
C PRO A 233 -9.01 2.66 -4.20
N TRP A 234 -9.79 1.77 -3.58
CA TRP A 234 -11.13 2.11 -3.08
C TRP A 234 -11.08 3.06 -1.89
N LEU A 235 -10.16 2.83 -0.96
CA LEU A 235 -10.03 3.65 0.24
C LEU A 235 -9.53 5.06 -0.08
N THR A 236 -8.60 5.21 -1.01
CA THR A 236 -8.10 6.52 -1.45
C THR A 236 -9.18 7.31 -2.18
N ARG A 237 -10.04 6.67 -2.99
CA ARG A 237 -11.23 7.36 -3.56
C ARG A 237 -12.17 7.88 -2.49
N CYS A 238 -12.40 7.12 -1.43
CA CYS A 238 -13.20 7.57 -0.28
C CYS A 238 -12.53 8.72 0.47
N ALA A 239 -11.21 8.65 0.65
CA ALA A 239 -10.43 9.70 1.30
C ALA A 239 -10.47 11.01 0.50
N GLU A 240 -10.40 10.97 -0.82
CA GLU A 240 -10.47 12.16 -1.67
C GLU A 240 -11.79 12.93 -1.52
N VAL A 241 -12.91 12.22 -1.36
CA VAL A 241 -14.22 12.86 -1.12
C VAL A 241 -14.24 13.54 0.26
N VAL A 242 -13.76 12.86 1.30
CA VAL A 242 -13.72 13.42 2.67
C VAL A 242 -12.71 14.55 2.79
N GLN A 243 -11.60 14.51 2.04
CA GLN A 243 -10.57 15.54 2.06
C GLN A 243 -11.08 16.93 1.66
N GLN A 244 -12.16 17.00 0.86
CA GLN A 244 -12.80 18.25 0.42
C GLN A 244 -13.79 18.83 1.43
N ARG A 245 -14.01 18.17 2.56
CA ARG A 245 -14.98 18.59 3.59
C ARG A 245 -14.31 19.47 4.63
N ALA A 246 -14.86 20.66 4.87
CA ALA A 246 -14.34 21.59 5.86
C ALA A 246 -14.45 21.04 7.28
N GLU A 247 -15.47 20.22 7.54
CA GLU A 247 -15.76 19.56 8.80
C GLU A 247 -14.62 18.63 9.26
N LEU A 248 -13.80 18.11 8.32
CA LEU A 248 -12.61 17.32 8.64
C LEU A 248 -11.60 18.12 9.49
N GLY A 249 -11.59 19.45 9.38
CA GLY A 249 -10.74 20.32 10.19
C GLY A 249 -11.05 20.30 11.69
N LEU A 250 -12.23 19.80 12.09
CA LEU A 250 -12.64 19.65 13.49
C LEU A 250 -12.16 18.34 14.12
N TRP A 251 -11.67 17.40 13.30
CA TRP A 251 -11.22 16.11 13.77
C TRP A 251 -9.91 16.22 14.55
N ALA A 252 -9.97 15.95 15.85
CA ALA A 252 -8.83 16.07 16.76
C ALA A 252 -8.24 14.72 17.21
N HIS A 253 -8.79 13.60 16.75
CA HIS A 253 -8.31 12.28 17.16
C HIS A 253 -7.02 11.89 16.44
N ALA A 254 -6.21 11.07 17.11
CA ALA A 254 -4.90 10.64 16.61
C ALA A 254 -4.98 9.59 15.47
N HIS A 255 -6.16 9.04 15.23
CA HIS A 255 -6.44 8.08 14.16
C HIS A 255 -7.23 8.70 13.01
N CYS A 256 -7.27 8.00 11.89
CA CYS A 256 -7.92 8.48 10.68
C CYS A 256 -9.45 8.60 10.84
N ALA A 257 -10.00 9.79 10.57
CA ALA A 257 -11.44 10.04 10.54
C ALA A 257 -12.20 9.12 9.57
N LEU A 258 -11.61 8.77 8.43
CA LEU A 258 -12.30 7.93 7.44
C LEU A 258 -12.35 6.45 7.85
N CYS A 259 -11.19 5.83 8.08
CA CYS A 259 -11.10 4.37 8.20
C CYS A 259 -10.66 3.88 9.59
N GLY A 260 -10.40 4.78 10.53
CA GLY A 260 -9.97 4.43 11.88
C GLY A 260 -8.52 3.96 12.02
N SER A 261 -7.74 3.91 10.94
CA SER A 261 -6.35 3.45 10.98
C SER A 261 -5.38 4.47 11.58
N GLU A 262 -4.24 3.97 12.06
CA GLU A 262 -3.08 4.77 12.46
C GLU A 262 -2.48 5.60 11.32
N PRO A 263 -1.78 6.69 11.67
CA PRO A 263 -0.94 7.42 10.72
C PRO A 263 0.34 6.63 10.42
N ASP A 264 0.74 6.67 9.15
CA ASP A 264 2.02 6.11 8.65
C ASP A 264 3.04 7.22 8.37
N PHE A 265 2.53 8.44 8.13
CA PHE A 265 3.37 9.56 7.76
C PHE A 265 2.76 10.88 8.25
N ALA A 266 3.55 11.95 8.31
CA ALA A 266 3.08 13.30 8.58
C ALA A 266 3.60 14.29 7.54
N VAL A 267 2.96 15.44 7.44
CA VAL A 267 3.47 16.60 6.71
C VAL A 267 3.40 17.82 7.61
N ILE A 268 4.49 18.57 7.67
CA ILE A 268 4.52 19.90 8.27
C ILE A 268 4.21 20.90 7.17
N THR A 269 3.03 21.53 7.23
CA THR A 269 2.57 22.44 6.19
C THR A 269 3.41 23.73 6.17
N PRO A 270 3.32 24.56 5.10
CA PRO A 270 3.93 25.89 5.09
C PRO A 270 3.48 26.79 6.24
N ALA A 271 2.27 26.58 6.76
CA ALA A 271 1.75 27.26 7.95
C ALA A 271 2.28 26.67 9.28
N ALA A 272 3.29 25.79 9.23
CA ALA A 272 3.86 25.08 10.37
C ALA A 272 2.86 24.19 11.14
N GLU A 273 1.76 23.78 10.50
CA GLU A 273 0.83 22.82 11.08
C GLU A 273 1.28 21.39 10.80
N ARG A 274 1.10 20.49 11.77
CA ARG A 274 1.29 19.07 11.56
C ARG A 274 0.01 18.43 11.06
N HIS A 275 0.06 17.82 9.89
CA HIS A 275 -1.03 16.98 9.39
C HIS A 275 -0.55 15.54 9.33
N LEU A 276 -1.35 14.61 9.86
CA LEU A 276 -1.12 13.17 9.78
C LEU A 276 -1.65 12.61 8.46
N ILE A 277 -1.04 11.55 7.95
CA ILE A 277 -1.43 10.84 6.73
C ILE A 277 -1.69 9.38 7.08
N CYS A 278 -2.88 8.91 6.73
CA CYS A 278 -3.31 7.54 7.03
C CYS A 278 -2.52 6.52 6.21
N GLY A 279 -1.96 5.49 6.87
CA GLY A 279 -1.28 4.40 6.16
C GLY A 279 -2.19 3.56 5.25
N ARG A 280 -3.50 3.55 5.51
CA ARG A 280 -4.46 2.71 4.79
C ARG A 280 -5.14 3.42 3.63
N CYS A 281 -5.75 4.57 3.91
CA CYS A 281 -6.56 5.31 2.92
C CYS A 281 -5.89 6.58 2.39
N ALA A 282 -4.74 6.99 2.95
CA ALA A 282 -4.04 8.23 2.61
C ALA A 282 -4.80 9.54 2.91
N LEU A 283 -5.92 9.49 3.65
CA LEU A 283 -6.56 10.70 4.17
C LEU A 283 -5.57 11.50 5.01
N ARG A 284 -5.57 12.82 4.83
CA ARG A 284 -4.78 13.75 5.64
C ARG A 284 -5.67 14.57 6.56
N TRP A 285 -5.31 14.63 7.84
CA TRP A 285 -6.02 15.44 8.84
C TRP A 285 -5.04 16.19 9.74
N LYS A 286 -5.49 17.33 10.27
CA LYS A 286 -4.70 18.14 11.21
C LYS A 286 -4.59 17.39 12.54
N PHE A 287 -3.43 17.46 13.17
CA PHE A 287 -3.23 16.91 14.51
C PHE A 287 -2.28 17.79 15.32
N GLU A 288 -2.29 17.62 16.63
CA GLU A 288 -1.45 18.39 17.54
C GLU A 288 0.03 18.31 17.17
N SER A 289 0.69 19.46 17.25
CA SER A 289 2.12 19.57 17.00
C SER A 289 2.88 18.95 18.16
N LEU A 290 3.87 18.10 17.86
CA LEU A 290 4.74 17.44 18.84
C LEU A 290 4.06 16.50 19.86
N THR A 291 2.77 16.20 19.71
CA THR A 291 2.10 15.12 20.45
C THR A 291 2.33 13.78 19.75
N CYS A 292 2.69 12.73 20.49
CA CYS A 292 2.81 11.38 19.95
C CYS A 292 1.41 10.87 19.52
N PRO A 293 1.19 10.51 18.24
CA PRO A 293 -0.13 10.02 17.82
C PRO A 293 -0.48 8.63 18.38
N TYR A 294 0.50 7.90 18.91
CA TYR A 294 0.31 6.52 19.38
C TYR A 294 -0.06 6.44 20.87
N CYS A 295 0.65 7.18 21.73
CA CYS A 295 0.40 7.19 23.18
C CYS A 295 -0.07 8.54 23.73
N ARG A 296 -0.24 9.56 22.86
CA ARG A 296 -0.63 10.93 23.22
C ARG A 296 0.33 11.63 24.19
N ASN A 297 1.56 11.14 24.35
CA ASN A 297 2.59 11.87 25.07
C ASN A 297 2.82 13.24 24.43
N ASN A 298 2.70 14.29 25.24
CA ASN A 298 2.93 15.69 24.84
C ASN A 298 4.15 16.31 25.54
N ASP A 299 4.89 15.52 26.35
CA ASP A 299 6.16 15.95 26.93
C ASP A 299 7.24 15.99 25.84
N ARG A 300 7.55 17.22 25.42
CA ARG A 300 8.56 17.50 24.37
C ARG A 300 9.96 16.99 24.74
N SER A 301 10.28 16.88 26.03
CA SER A 301 11.58 16.36 26.46
C SER A 301 11.75 14.86 26.18
N ARG A 302 10.64 14.15 25.97
CA ARG A 302 10.55 12.72 25.64
C ARG A 302 10.17 12.46 24.19
N ILE A 303 10.27 13.48 23.33
CA ILE A 303 10.11 13.37 21.89
C ILE A 303 11.45 13.68 21.23
N THR A 304 12.17 12.62 20.90
CA THR A 304 13.43 12.70 20.15
C THR A 304 13.14 12.99 18.69
N SER A 305 13.87 13.92 18.07
CA SER A 305 13.73 14.18 16.63
C SER A 305 15.06 14.13 15.90
N PHE A 306 15.04 13.55 14.71
CA PHE A 306 16.17 13.51 13.79
C PHE A 306 15.71 13.91 12.39
N ALA A 307 16.59 14.52 11.62
CA ALA A 307 16.29 15.06 10.31
C ALA A 307 17.35 14.66 9.30
N THR A 308 16.98 14.61 8.03
CA THR A 308 17.95 14.56 6.94
C THR A 308 18.80 15.84 6.91
N PRO A 309 20.03 15.79 6.35
CA PRO A 309 20.90 16.97 6.28
C PRO A 309 20.29 18.18 5.57
N ASP A 310 19.44 17.93 4.56
CA ASP A 310 18.70 18.96 3.83
C ASP A 310 17.45 19.48 4.58
N GLY A 311 17.08 18.84 5.70
CA GLY A 311 15.91 19.15 6.50
C GLY A 311 14.57 18.79 5.88
N GLN A 312 14.55 18.13 4.71
CA GLN A 312 13.32 17.80 3.99
C GLN A 312 12.48 16.74 4.71
N TYR A 313 13.14 15.78 5.35
CA TYR A 313 12.48 14.73 6.11
C TYR A 313 12.91 14.76 7.56
N ARG A 314 11.96 14.42 8.43
CA ARG A 314 12.18 14.32 9.86
C ARG A 314 11.53 13.05 10.38
N VAL A 315 12.03 12.56 11.50
CA VAL A 315 11.36 11.57 12.32
C VAL A 315 11.17 12.13 13.70
N TYR A 316 10.00 11.87 14.26
CA TYR A 316 9.67 12.11 15.65
C TYR A 316 9.51 10.76 16.35
N ALA A 317 10.44 10.44 17.23
CA ALA A 317 10.45 9.23 18.03
C ALA A 317 10.02 9.54 19.47
N CYS A 318 9.12 8.73 20.02
CA CYS A 318 8.60 8.90 21.37
C CYS A 318 9.29 7.94 22.33
N ASP A 319 9.91 8.48 23.37
CA ASP A 319 10.64 7.68 24.37
C ASP A 319 9.72 6.96 25.36
N GLU A 320 8.42 7.28 25.38
CA GLU A 320 7.42 6.61 26.22
C GLU A 320 6.95 5.28 25.63
N CYS A 321 6.53 5.31 24.36
CA CYS A 321 5.98 4.14 23.69
C CYS A 321 6.97 3.49 22.74
N HIS A 322 8.18 4.04 22.61
CA HIS A 322 9.22 3.62 21.67
C HIS A 322 8.77 3.55 20.21
N ARG A 323 7.74 4.33 19.83
CA ARG A 323 7.28 4.39 18.44
C ARG A 323 7.74 5.67 17.76
N TYR A 324 7.89 5.62 16.45
CA TYR A 324 8.27 6.80 15.67
C TYR A 324 7.31 7.11 14.53
N LEU A 325 7.30 8.38 14.11
CA LEU A 325 6.53 8.84 12.96
C LEU A 325 7.39 9.75 12.08
N LYS A 326 7.48 9.38 10.80
CA LYS A 326 8.14 10.15 9.76
C LYS A 326 7.31 11.36 9.35
N ALA A 327 7.99 12.42 8.91
CA ALA A 327 7.37 13.65 8.45
C ALA A 327 8.10 14.28 7.27
N TYR A 328 7.33 14.77 6.30
CA TYR A 328 7.79 15.67 5.24
C TYR A 328 7.69 17.12 5.69
N ASP A 329 8.77 17.88 5.59
CA ASP A 329 8.77 19.31 5.89
C ASP A 329 8.45 20.13 4.64
N ALA A 330 7.17 20.52 4.49
CA ALA A 330 6.70 21.26 3.34
C ALA A 330 6.96 22.78 3.43
N ARG A 331 7.58 23.29 4.52
CA ARG A 331 7.78 24.74 4.71
C ARG A 331 8.70 25.37 3.67
N ARG A 332 9.67 24.61 3.16
CA ARG A 332 10.63 25.06 2.13
C ARG A 332 10.68 24.10 0.94
N ALA A 333 9.66 23.25 0.81
CA ALA A 333 9.61 22.21 -0.22
C ALA A 333 9.28 22.78 -1.61
N THR A 334 9.88 22.19 -2.64
CA THR A 334 9.61 22.50 -4.06
C THR A 334 8.42 21.70 -4.62
N ARG A 335 7.92 20.72 -3.86
CA ARG A 335 6.80 19.86 -4.26
C ARG A 335 5.88 19.55 -3.08
N PRO A 336 4.61 19.17 -3.33
CA PRO A 336 3.78 18.60 -2.28
C PRO A 336 4.32 17.25 -1.80
N VAL A 337 3.88 16.85 -0.60
CA VAL A 337 4.05 15.48 -0.10
C VAL A 337 3.41 14.49 -1.07
N MET A 338 4.13 13.43 -1.38
CA MET A 338 3.73 12.29 -2.19
C MET A 338 4.01 11.03 -1.37
N PRO A 339 3.01 10.50 -0.64
CA PRO A 339 3.23 9.45 0.36
C PRO A 339 4.05 8.26 -0.14
N VAL A 340 3.81 7.79 -1.37
CA VAL A 340 4.57 6.67 -1.96
C VAL A 340 6.05 7.03 -2.16
N VAL A 341 6.34 8.23 -2.66
CA VAL A 341 7.70 8.72 -2.92
C VAL A 341 8.44 8.97 -1.61
N ASP A 342 7.79 9.70 -0.71
CA ASP A 342 8.37 10.14 0.56
C ASP A 342 8.59 8.97 1.51
N SER A 343 7.75 7.93 1.48
CA SER A 343 7.99 6.69 2.22
C SER A 343 9.26 5.97 1.76
N VAL A 344 9.58 5.97 0.46
CA VAL A 344 10.83 5.37 -0.06
C VAL A 344 12.04 6.23 0.29
N ALA A 345 11.93 7.56 0.12
CA ALA A 345 13.01 8.51 0.44
C ALA A 345 13.44 8.45 1.91
N THR A 346 12.55 7.99 2.79
CA THR A 346 12.76 7.94 4.24
C THR A 346 13.18 6.58 4.78
N LEU A 347 13.34 5.54 3.95
CA LEU A 347 13.82 4.22 4.37
C LEU A 347 15.15 4.27 5.17
N PRO A 348 16.14 5.13 4.84
CA PRO A 348 17.34 5.28 5.66
C PRO A 348 17.05 5.83 7.07
N LEU A 349 16.05 6.68 7.22
CA LEU A 349 15.63 7.19 8.53
C LEU A 349 14.93 6.11 9.35
N ASP A 350 14.12 5.24 8.72
CA ASP A 350 13.50 4.09 9.37
C ASP A 350 14.58 3.17 9.95
N ALA A 351 15.58 2.80 9.13
CA ALA A 351 16.69 1.97 9.57
C ALA A 351 17.46 2.61 10.74
N TYR A 352 17.65 3.92 10.73
CA TYR A 352 18.28 4.65 11.83
C TYR A 352 17.42 4.66 13.11
N ALA A 353 16.10 4.86 12.98
CA ALA A 353 15.15 4.81 14.09
C ALA A 353 15.18 3.43 14.77
N MET A 354 15.09 2.38 13.96
CA MET A 354 15.08 1.00 14.43
C MET A 354 16.39 0.60 15.11
N GLN A 355 17.55 1.06 14.63
CA GLN A 355 18.84 0.85 15.29
C GLN A 355 18.92 1.47 16.69
N ARG A 356 18.08 2.49 16.97
CA ARG A 356 17.99 3.13 18.29
C ARG A 356 16.91 2.51 19.17
N GLY A 357 16.25 1.45 18.72
CA GLY A 357 15.23 0.73 19.49
C GLY A 357 13.82 1.31 19.37
N TYR A 358 13.54 2.12 18.33
CA TYR A 358 12.17 2.56 18.03
C TYR A 358 11.51 1.66 16.99
N SER A 359 10.17 1.56 17.01
CA SER A 359 9.36 0.79 16.05
C SER A 359 8.26 1.57 15.35
#